data_AF-A0A2G6C813-F1
#
_entry.id   AF-A0A2G6C813-F1
#
_cell.length_a   1.000
_cell.length_b   1.000
_cell.length_c   1.000
_cell.angle_alpha   90.00
_cell.angle_beta   90.00
_cell.angle_gamma   90.00
#
_symmetry.space_group_name_H-M   'P 1'
#
loop_
_entity.id
_entity.type
_entity.pdbx_description
1 polymer ?
#
loop_
_entity_poly.entity_id
_entity_poly.type
_entity_poly.pdbx_seq_one_letter_code
_entity_poly.pdbx_strand_id
1 'polypeptide(L)'
;DAPELWRAVENIAITAGMPMPKVYLISDSAPNAFATGRDPKHAIVGATTGLLEIMDKRELEAVMAHEMSHVKNYDIRVAMVAFGLVSAIGILADIALRMMFYGNNKRDVHPVVYVVGFLVVILAPILATITQLAISRQREYLADASGVLLTRDTEGLASALEKLKTYGKPMQKQSSSTANLFMNNPLKPGFFSKLFSTHPPIDDRISRLRSNATKM
;
A
#
# COMPACT_ATOMS: atom_id res chain seq x y z
N ASP A 1 7.18 -13.38 23.86
CA ASP A 1 5.71 -13.20 23.87
C ASP A 1 5.35 -11.73 23.96
N ALA A 2 4.39 -11.28 23.14
CA ALA A 2 3.84 -9.91 23.15
C ALA A 2 2.30 -9.98 23.28
N PRO A 3 1.76 -10.11 24.51
CA PRO A 3 0.34 -10.35 24.73
C PRO A 3 -0.54 -9.17 24.31
N GLU A 4 -0.03 -7.94 24.34
CA GLU A 4 -0.75 -6.75 23.90
C GLU A 4 -1.03 -6.76 22.40
N LEU A 5 -0.02 -7.12 21.59
CA LEU A 5 -0.15 -7.29 20.15
C LEU A 5 -1.17 -8.40 19.81
N TRP A 6 -1.10 -9.54 20.51
CA TRP A 6 -2.05 -10.64 20.30
C TRP A 6 -3.49 -10.19 20.57
N ARG A 7 -3.74 -9.51 21.71
CA ARG A 7 -5.07 -9.02 22.08
C ARG A 7 -5.59 -7.98 21.11
N ALA A 8 -4.76 -7.05 20.65
CA ALA A 8 -5.15 -6.07 19.64
C ALA A 8 -5.63 -6.77 18.36
N VAL A 9 -4.83 -7.70 17.84
CA VAL A 9 -5.17 -8.47 16.63
C VAL A 9 -6.44 -9.31 16.84
N GLU A 10 -6.60 -9.95 17.99
CA GLU A 10 -7.77 -10.76 18.33
C GLU A 10 -9.06 -9.93 18.37
N ASN A 11 -9.05 -8.77 19.05
CA ASN A 11 -10.17 -7.84 19.09
C ASN A 11 -10.60 -7.40 17.69
N ILE A 12 -9.61 -7.06 16.85
CA ILE A 12 -9.86 -6.62 15.47
C ILE A 12 -10.38 -7.78 14.63
N ALA A 13 -9.83 -8.99 14.77
CA ALA A 13 -10.29 -10.17 14.03
C ALA A 13 -11.77 -10.46 14.33
N ILE A 14 -12.15 -10.44 15.61
CA ILE A 14 -13.53 -10.61 16.06
C ILE A 14 -14.43 -9.52 15.47
N THR A 15 -14.05 -8.26 15.65
CA THR A 15 -14.85 -7.10 15.17
C THR A 15 -14.98 -7.08 13.65
N ALA A 16 -13.93 -7.49 12.94
CA ALA A 16 -13.91 -7.55 11.49
C ALA A 16 -14.63 -8.78 10.90
N GLY A 17 -15.00 -9.76 11.73
CA GLY A 17 -15.56 -11.04 11.28
C GLY A 17 -14.54 -11.89 10.51
N MET A 18 -13.26 -11.81 10.88
CA MET A 18 -12.17 -12.52 10.22
C MET A 18 -11.62 -13.65 11.11
N PRO A 19 -11.08 -14.73 10.53
CA PRO A 19 -10.29 -15.70 11.28
C PRO A 19 -9.08 -15.02 11.94
N MET A 20 -8.67 -15.52 13.10
CA MET A 20 -7.46 -15.02 13.77
C MET A 20 -6.24 -15.28 12.88
N PRO A 21 -5.54 -14.22 12.41
CA PRO A 21 -4.32 -14.39 11.61
C PRO A 21 -3.16 -14.89 12.46
N LYS A 22 -2.12 -15.41 11.80
CA LYS A 22 -0.86 -15.68 12.51
C LYS A 22 -0.19 -14.35 12.87
N VAL A 23 0.19 -14.20 14.13
CA VAL A 23 0.81 -12.98 14.68
C VAL A 23 2.30 -13.20 14.87
N TYR A 24 3.12 -12.31 14.34
CA TYR A 24 4.57 -12.34 14.48
C TYR A 24 5.10 -11.07 15.15
N LEU A 25 6.00 -11.24 16.10
CA LEU A 25 6.81 -10.15 16.65
C LEU A 25 8.19 -10.21 16.01
N ILE A 26 8.62 -9.11 15.41
CA ILE A 26 9.94 -8.98 14.80
C ILE A 26 10.84 -8.17 15.73
N SER A 27 12.00 -8.73 16.09
CA SER A 27 13.02 -8.02 16.86
C SER A 27 13.76 -7.01 15.97
N ASP A 28 13.23 -5.79 15.90
CA ASP A 28 13.84 -4.63 15.24
C ASP A 28 13.43 -3.35 15.99
N SER A 29 14.36 -2.42 16.18
CA SER A 29 14.11 -1.15 16.88
C SER A 29 13.44 -0.10 15.99
N ALA A 30 13.43 -0.30 14.67
CA ALA A 30 12.70 0.57 13.78
C ALA A 30 11.19 0.26 13.84
N PRO A 31 10.34 1.26 14.13
CA PRO A 31 8.89 1.06 14.23
C PRO A 31 8.29 0.66 12.89
N ASN A 32 7.64 -0.51 12.84
CA ASN A 32 6.89 -0.96 11.67
C ASN A 32 5.82 -1.99 12.07
N ALA A 33 4.73 -2.03 11.31
CA ALA A 33 3.75 -3.12 11.28
C ALA A 33 3.40 -3.44 9.84
N PHE A 34 2.90 -4.65 9.60
CA PHE A 34 2.40 -5.06 8.30
C PHE A 34 1.36 -6.16 8.42
N ALA A 35 0.47 -6.23 7.44
CA ALA A 35 -0.34 -7.42 7.18
C ALA A 35 -0.12 -7.93 5.75
N THR A 36 -0.16 -9.24 5.59
CA THR A 36 -0.05 -9.91 4.30
C THR A 36 -0.96 -11.14 4.24
N GLY A 37 -1.34 -11.54 3.04
CA GLY A 37 -2.24 -12.66 2.80
C GLY A 37 -3.15 -12.42 1.61
N ARG A 38 -3.38 -13.47 0.82
CA ARG A 38 -4.27 -13.43 -0.36
C ARG A 38 -5.75 -13.25 -0.02
N ASP A 39 -6.12 -13.54 1.23
CA ASP A 39 -7.45 -13.46 1.80
C ASP A 39 -7.38 -13.55 3.35
N PRO A 40 -8.46 -13.20 4.07
CA PRO A 40 -8.50 -13.29 5.54
C PRO A 40 -8.20 -14.66 6.16
N LYS A 41 -8.39 -15.76 5.42
CA LYS A 41 -8.08 -17.12 5.93
C LYS A 41 -6.59 -17.45 5.86
N HIS A 42 -5.83 -16.74 5.02
CA HIS A 42 -4.39 -16.92 4.84
C HIS A 42 -3.60 -15.68 5.30
N ALA A 43 -4.18 -14.96 6.26
CA ALA A 43 -3.65 -13.72 6.78
C ALA A 43 -2.51 -13.95 7.78
N ILE A 44 -1.47 -13.14 7.65
CA ILE A 44 -0.35 -13.02 8.57
C ILE A 44 -0.22 -11.54 8.91
N VAL A 45 -0.04 -11.25 10.19
CA VAL A 45 0.19 -9.90 10.70
C VAL A 45 1.45 -9.88 11.53
N GLY A 46 2.18 -8.77 11.50
CA GLY A 46 3.37 -8.61 12.30
C GLY A 46 3.63 -7.17 12.69
N ALA A 47 4.33 -7.01 13.82
CA ALA A 47 4.81 -5.75 14.31
C ALA A 47 6.25 -5.89 14.81
N THR A 48 7.02 -4.81 14.78
CA THR A 48 8.37 -4.77 15.33
C THR A 48 8.36 -4.42 16.80
N THR A 49 9.38 -4.84 17.55
CA THR A 49 9.58 -4.42 18.95
C THR A 49 9.63 -2.90 19.09
N GLY A 50 10.26 -2.19 18.14
CA GLY A 50 10.30 -0.74 18.12
C GLY A 50 8.94 -0.06 17.93
N LEU A 51 7.97 -0.73 17.28
CA LEU A 51 6.60 -0.21 17.21
C LEU A 51 5.90 -0.32 18.58
N LEU A 52 6.03 -1.48 19.23
CA LEU A 52 5.44 -1.73 20.55
C LEU A 52 6.03 -0.82 21.63
N GLU A 53 7.28 -0.38 21.48
CA GLU A 53 7.94 0.55 22.41
C GLU A 53 7.39 1.98 22.35
N ILE A 54 6.88 2.43 21.20
CA ILE A 54 6.42 3.82 21.00
C ILE A 54 4.90 3.97 21.04
N MET A 55 4.16 2.90 20.71
CA MET A 55 2.71 2.92 20.65
C MET A 55 2.10 2.56 21.98
N ASP A 56 1.09 3.33 22.40
CA ASP A 56 0.19 2.89 23.45
C ASP A 56 -0.81 1.85 22.92
N LYS A 57 -1.64 1.31 23.81
CA LYS A 57 -2.61 0.27 23.46
C LYS A 57 -3.60 0.71 22.38
N ARG A 58 -4.08 1.96 22.42
CA ARG A 58 -5.09 2.48 21.48
C ARG A 58 -4.46 2.68 20.10
N GLU A 59 -3.27 3.26 20.07
CA GLU A 59 -2.50 3.48 18.85
C GLU A 59 -2.09 2.16 18.19
N LEU A 60 -1.63 1.18 18.99
CA LEU A 60 -1.30 -0.15 18.49
C LEU A 60 -2.53 -0.83 17.88
N GLU A 61 -3.67 -0.79 18.56
CA GLU A 61 -4.92 -1.34 18.05
C GLU A 61 -5.36 -0.63 16.76
N ALA A 62 -5.22 0.70 16.68
CA ALA A 62 -5.50 1.47 15.46
C ALA A 62 -4.59 1.11 14.28
N VAL A 63 -3.27 0.98 14.52
CA VAL A 63 -2.30 0.56 13.49
C VAL A 63 -2.58 -0.86 13.02
N MET A 64 -2.80 -1.80 13.95
CA MET A 64 -3.13 -3.18 13.57
C MET A 64 -4.47 -3.25 12.83
N ALA A 65 -5.44 -2.39 13.15
CA ALA A 65 -6.73 -2.35 12.46
C ALA A 65 -6.60 -1.83 11.02
N HIS A 66 -5.74 -0.83 10.80
CA HIS A 66 -5.36 -0.37 9.47
C HIS A 66 -4.73 -1.52 8.66
N GLU A 67 -3.71 -2.18 9.22
CA GLU A 67 -3.02 -3.29 8.54
C GLU A 67 -3.97 -4.45 8.21
N MET A 68 -4.78 -4.88 9.18
CA MET A 68 -5.77 -5.94 8.98
C MET A 68 -6.86 -5.55 7.96
N SER A 69 -7.13 -4.25 7.80
CA SER A 69 -8.07 -3.76 6.78
C SER A 69 -7.55 -3.99 5.36
N HIS A 70 -6.24 -3.94 5.11
CA HIS A 70 -5.69 -4.30 3.79
C HIS A 70 -6.00 -5.76 3.42
N VAL A 71 -5.93 -6.66 4.40
CA VAL A 71 -6.26 -8.08 4.18
C VAL A 71 -7.76 -8.26 4.02
N LYS A 72 -8.57 -7.62 4.88
CA LYS A 72 -10.04 -7.66 4.80
C LYS A 72 -10.57 -7.17 3.46
N ASN A 73 -9.98 -6.09 2.95
CA ASN A 73 -10.41 -5.45 1.72
C ASN A 73 -9.85 -6.15 0.47
N TYR A 74 -8.96 -7.13 0.61
CA TYR A 74 -8.28 -7.85 -0.48
C TYR A 74 -7.31 -6.99 -1.30
N ASP A 75 -6.58 -6.09 -0.66
CA ASP A 75 -5.67 -5.13 -1.31
C ASP A 75 -4.62 -5.81 -2.19
N ILE A 76 -4.01 -6.89 -1.69
CA ILE A 76 -3.03 -7.68 -2.46
C ILE A 76 -3.66 -8.25 -3.73
N ARG A 77 -4.92 -8.71 -3.68
CA ARG A 77 -5.62 -9.23 -4.85
C ARG A 77 -5.90 -8.13 -5.87
N VAL A 78 -6.36 -6.97 -5.41
CA VAL A 78 -6.60 -5.80 -6.27
C VAL A 78 -5.29 -5.37 -6.93
N ALA A 79 -4.19 -5.31 -6.17
CA ALA A 79 -2.88 -4.95 -6.68
C ALA A 79 -2.36 -5.96 -7.72
N MET A 80 -2.53 -7.27 -7.49
CA MET A 80 -2.16 -8.31 -8.46
C MET A 80 -2.96 -8.22 -9.75
N VAL A 81 -4.28 -8.00 -9.66
CA VAL A 81 -5.15 -7.83 -10.85
C VAL A 81 -4.74 -6.58 -11.63
N ALA A 82 -4.55 -5.45 -10.94
CA ALA A 82 -4.10 -4.22 -11.56
C ALA A 82 -2.74 -4.41 -12.26
N PHE A 83 -1.77 -5.01 -11.57
CA PHE A 83 -0.45 -5.32 -12.14
C PHE A 83 -0.53 -6.22 -13.38
N GLY A 84 -1.38 -7.25 -13.34
CA GLY A 84 -1.62 -8.14 -14.48
C GLY A 84 -2.17 -7.39 -15.70
N LEU A 85 -3.12 -6.48 -15.50
CA LEU A 85 -3.69 -5.64 -16.57
C LEU A 85 -2.67 -4.66 -17.14
N VAL A 86 -1.90 -3.97 -16.29
CA VAL A 86 -0.81 -3.08 -16.72
C VAL A 86 0.24 -3.86 -17.53
N SER A 87 0.63 -5.05 -17.05
CA SER A 87 1.59 -5.90 -17.74
C SER A 87 1.07 -6.39 -19.09
N ALA A 88 -0.21 -6.78 -19.16
CA ALA A 88 -0.84 -7.18 -20.43
C ALA A 88 -0.85 -6.03 -21.45
N ILE A 89 -1.19 -4.80 -21.02
CA ILE A 89 -1.12 -3.61 -21.88
C ILE A 89 0.31 -3.38 -22.37
N GLY A 90 1.31 -3.51 -21.49
CA GLY A 90 2.72 -3.36 -21.86
C GLY A 90 3.17 -4.39 -22.91
N ILE A 91 2.79 -5.66 -22.75
CA ILE A 91 3.09 -6.72 -23.72
C ILE A 91 2.42 -6.43 -25.07
N LEU A 92 1.16 -6.02 -25.07
CA LEU A 92 0.44 -5.68 -26.31
C LEU A 92 1.09 -4.47 -27.01
N ALA A 93 1.53 -3.46 -26.26
CA ALA A 93 2.25 -2.31 -26.79
C ALA A 93 3.61 -2.72 -27.39
N ASP A 94 4.37 -3.60 -26.74
CA ASP A 94 5.65 -4.12 -27.25
C ASP A 94 5.46 -4.95 -28.53
N ILE A 95 4.45 -5.83 -28.57
CA ILE A 95 4.10 -6.60 -29.77
C ILE A 95 3.71 -5.66 -30.92
N ALA A 96 2.88 -4.64 -30.64
CA ALA A 96 2.49 -3.64 -31.63
C ALA A 96 3.70 -2.87 -32.19
N LEU A 97 4.63 -2.44 -31.33
CA LEU A 97 5.88 -1.83 -31.76
C LEU A 97 6.69 -2.74 -32.66
N ARG A 98 6.88 -4.00 -32.26
CA ARG A 98 7.68 -4.96 -33.04
C ARG A 98 7.07 -5.21 -34.41
N MET A 99 5.75 -5.39 -34.48
CA MET A 99 5.04 -5.54 -35.75
C MET A 99 5.19 -4.29 -36.63
N MET A 100 5.16 -3.09 -36.03
CA MET A 100 5.30 -1.83 -36.75
C MET A 100 6.72 -1.60 -37.32
N PHE A 101 7.77 -1.89 -36.55
CA PHE A 101 9.15 -1.65 -36.97
C PHE A 101 9.76 -2.79 -37.81
N TYR A 102 9.41 -4.04 -37.49
CA TYR A 102 9.98 -5.26 -38.11
C TYR A 102 9.00 -5.98 -39.06
N GLY A 103 7.77 -5.48 -39.25
CA GLY A 103 6.82 -6.05 -40.19
C GLY A 103 7.24 -5.90 -41.66
N ASN A 104 7.09 -6.97 -42.44
CA ASN A 104 7.52 -7.06 -43.84
C ASN A 104 6.70 -6.23 -44.84
N ASN A 105 5.61 -5.58 -44.42
CA ASN A 105 4.65 -4.92 -45.31
C ASN A 105 4.59 -3.41 -45.09
N LYS A 106 5.72 -2.71 -45.28
CA LYS A 106 5.86 -1.26 -45.05
C LYS A 106 5.27 -0.37 -46.15
N ARG A 107 4.73 -0.95 -47.24
CA ARG A 107 4.47 -0.22 -48.49
C ARG A 107 3.15 0.58 -48.52
N ASP A 108 2.16 0.27 -47.69
CA ASP A 108 0.81 0.88 -47.78
C ASP A 108 0.27 1.51 -46.48
N VAL A 109 1.10 1.67 -45.45
CA VAL A 109 0.65 2.22 -44.15
C VAL A 109 0.86 3.73 -44.12
N HIS A 110 -0.22 4.49 -43.94
CA HIS A 110 -0.16 5.96 -43.91
C HIS A 110 0.75 6.47 -42.76
N PRO A 111 1.63 7.46 -42.98
CA PRO A 111 2.60 7.94 -41.98
C PRO A 111 1.99 8.32 -40.62
N VAL A 112 0.75 8.83 -40.62
CA VAL A 112 -0.01 9.17 -39.40
C VAL A 112 -0.20 7.97 -38.47
N VAL A 113 -0.38 6.76 -39.02
CA VAL A 113 -0.56 5.53 -38.21
C VAL A 113 0.68 5.23 -37.38
N TYR A 114 1.88 5.46 -37.93
CA TYR A 114 3.14 5.30 -37.20
C TYR A 114 3.29 6.32 -36.07
N VAL A 115 2.90 7.57 -36.32
CA VAL A 115 2.93 8.65 -35.31
C VAL A 115 1.96 8.34 -34.17
N VAL A 116 0.71 7.97 -34.49
CA VAL A 116 -0.31 7.60 -33.50
C VAL A 116 0.10 6.35 -32.72
N GLY A 117 0.61 5.31 -33.40
CA GLY A 117 1.10 4.09 -32.76
C GLY A 117 2.24 4.35 -31.79
N PHE A 118 3.22 5.17 -32.19
CA PHE A 118 4.33 5.58 -31.32
C PHE A 118 3.84 6.34 -30.08
N LEU A 119 2.89 7.27 -30.24
CA LEU A 119 2.28 7.98 -29.12
C LEU A 119 1.56 7.04 -28.15
N VAL A 120 0.76 6.11 -28.65
CA VAL A 120 0.01 5.15 -27.80
C VAL A 120 0.97 4.28 -26.99
N VAL A 121 2.05 3.80 -27.59
CA VAL A 121 3.04 2.96 -26.91
C VAL A 121 3.73 3.70 -25.76
N ILE A 122 4.03 4.98 -25.93
CA ILE A 122 4.65 5.78 -24.87
C ILE A 122 3.63 6.13 -23.79
N LEU A 123 2.43 6.55 -24.19
CA LEU A 123 1.41 7.05 -23.27
C LEU A 123 0.75 5.92 -22.46
N ALA A 124 0.53 4.74 -23.04
CA ALA A 124 -0.21 3.66 -22.39
C ALA A 124 0.47 3.17 -21.08
N PRO A 125 1.78 2.88 -21.03
CA PRO A 125 2.45 2.51 -19.78
C PRO A 125 2.44 3.62 -18.72
N ILE A 126 2.54 4.88 -19.15
CA ILE A 126 2.50 6.05 -18.24
C ILE A 126 1.11 6.15 -17.59
N LEU A 127 0.05 6.11 -18.39
CA LEU A 127 -1.33 6.17 -17.90
C LEU A 127 -1.67 4.96 -17.01
N ALA A 128 -1.18 3.78 -17.38
CA ALA A 128 -1.34 2.56 -16.60
C ALA A 128 -0.66 2.67 -15.23
N THR A 129 0.57 3.19 -15.18
CA THR A 129 1.30 3.42 -13.93
C THR A 129 0.62 4.45 -13.05
N ILE A 130 0.16 5.58 -13.62
CA ILE A 130 -0.60 6.61 -12.89
C ILE A 130 -1.87 6.00 -12.28
N THR A 131 -2.58 5.18 -13.05
CA THR A 131 -3.79 4.50 -12.59
C THR A 131 -3.49 3.54 -11.44
N GLN A 132 -2.42 2.75 -11.54
CA GLN A 132 -1.99 1.84 -10.47
C GLN A 132 -1.64 2.60 -9.18
N LEU A 133 -0.92 3.71 -9.29
CA LEU A 133 -0.57 4.57 -8.15
C LEU A 133 -1.81 5.22 -7.52
N ALA A 134 -2.78 5.63 -8.35
CA ALA A 134 -4.06 6.18 -7.88
C ALA A 134 -4.87 5.12 -7.11
N ILE A 135 -4.92 3.88 -7.62
CA ILE A 135 -5.55 2.76 -6.91
C ILE A 135 -4.86 2.54 -5.56
N SER A 136 -3.53 2.46 -5.52
CA SER A 136 -2.77 2.28 -4.27
C SER A 136 -3.13 3.34 -3.22
N ARG A 137 -3.14 4.62 -3.61
CA ARG A 137 -3.51 5.71 -2.69
C ARG A 137 -4.95 5.61 -2.18
N GLN A 138 -5.89 5.24 -3.06
CA GLN A 138 -7.29 5.07 -2.66
C GLN A 138 -7.48 3.89 -1.70
N ARG A 139 -6.68 2.83 -1.86
CA ARG A 139 -6.67 1.68 -0.95
C ARG A 139 -6.15 2.04 0.43
N GLU A 140 -5.15 2.92 0.53
CA GLU A 140 -4.70 3.43 1.82
C GLU A 140 -5.81 4.20 2.56
N TYR A 141 -6.50 5.12 1.87
CA TYR A 141 -7.60 5.87 2.49
C TYR A 141 -8.76 4.96 2.91
N LEU A 142 -9.01 3.90 2.14
CA LEU A 142 -9.99 2.88 2.50
C LEU A 142 -9.55 2.10 3.74
N ALA A 143 -8.27 1.76 3.87
CA ALA A 143 -7.72 1.10 5.04
C ALA A 143 -7.77 1.99 6.28
N ASP A 144 -7.50 3.30 6.15
CA ASP A 144 -7.72 4.28 7.22
C ASP A 144 -9.17 4.31 7.71
N ALA A 145 -10.11 4.49 6.77
CA ALA A 145 -11.53 4.53 7.11
C ALA A 145 -12.03 3.19 7.70
N SER A 146 -11.54 2.06 7.19
CA SER A 146 -11.89 0.73 7.69
C SER A 146 -11.31 0.48 9.07
N GLY A 147 -10.06 0.88 9.30
CA GLY A 147 -9.39 0.78 10.61
C GLY A 147 -10.15 1.57 11.66
N VAL A 148 -10.51 2.82 11.35
CA VAL A 148 -11.34 3.66 12.22
C VAL A 148 -12.73 3.05 12.44
N LEU A 149 -13.36 2.47 11.43
CA LEU A 149 -14.67 1.82 11.60
C LEU A 149 -14.58 0.60 12.54
N LEU A 150 -13.46 -0.13 12.51
CA LEU A 150 -13.23 -1.29 13.36
C LEU A 150 -12.91 -0.90 14.81
N THR A 151 -12.10 0.14 15.03
CA THR A 151 -11.70 0.56 16.38
C THR A 151 -12.64 1.59 17.00
N ARG A 152 -13.41 2.30 16.18
CA ARG A 152 -14.15 3.52 16.53
C ARG A 152 -13.27 4.60 17.15
N ASP A 153 -11.99 4.62 16.79
CA ASP A 153 -11.00 5.53 17.35
C ASP A 153 -10.21 6.23 16.25
N THR A 154 -10.74 7.36 15.79
CA THR A 154 -10.09 8.19 14.76
C THR A 154 -8.83 8.87 15.29
N GLU A 155 -8.83 9.31 16.55
CA GLU A 155 -7.68 9.99 17.15
C GLU A 155 -6.55 9.01 17.46
N GLY A 156 -6.86 7.77 17.83
CA GLY A 156 -5.86 6.71 18.02
C GLY A 156 -5.04 6.47 16.75
N LEU A 157 -5.68 6.42 15.57
CA LEU A 157 -4.96 6.28 14.30
C LEU A 157 -4.18 7.55 13.94
N ALA A 158 -4.77 8.74 14.14
CA ALA A 158 -4.09 10.01 13.84
C ALA A 158 -2.83 10.19 14.71
N SER A 159 -2.94 9.92 16.01
CA SER A 159 -1.82 10.03 16.96
C SER A 159 -0.72 9.00 16.67
N ALA A 160 -1.09 7.76 16.31
CA ALA A 160 -0.13 6.75 15.86
C ALA A 160 0.65 7.21 14.61
N LEU A 161 -0.03 7.81 13.63
CA LEU A 161 0.62 8.36 12.44
C LEU A 161 1.58 9.51 12.77
N GLU A 162 1.23 10.38 13.73
CA GLU A 162 2.12 11.46 14.22
C GLU A 162 3.39 10.88 14.88
N LYS A 163 3.24 9.82 15.68
CA LYS A 163 4.36 9.10 16.27
C LYS A 163 5.23 8.45 15.20
N LEU A 164 4.65 7.78 14.21
CA LEU A 164 5.41 7.20 13.09
C LEU A 164 6.15 8.26 12.27
N LYS A 165 5.58 9.45 12.11
CA LYS A 165 6.24 10.59 11.46
C LYS A 165 7.45 11.08 12.27
N THR A 166 7.34 11.07 13.60
CA THR A 166 8.38 11.59 14.51
C THR A 166 9.49 10.57 14.78
N TYR A 167 9.12 9.32 15.02
CA TYR A 167 10.02 8.22 15.41
C TYR A 167 10.42 7.30 14.26
N GLY A 168 9.95 7.60 13.04
CA GLY A 168 10.26 6.86 11.82
C GLY A 168 11.75 6.86 11.49
N LYS A 169 12.50 5.92 12.07
CA LYS A 169 13.90 5.63 11.72
C LYS A 169 13.94 4.51 10.67
N PRO A 170 14.87 4.56 9.70
CA PRO A 170 15.09 3.44 8.78
C PRO A 170 15.47 2.15 9.54
N MET A 171 14.93 1.01 9.12
CA MET A 171 15.29 -0.31 9.68
C MET A 171 16.79 -0.64 9.47
N GLN A 172 17.39 -1.33 10.44
CA GLN A 172 18.81 -1.70 10.41
C GLN A 172 19.15 -2.77 9.35
N LYS A 173 18.19 -3.62 8.98
CA LYS A 173 18.35 -4.65 7.94
C LYS A 173 17.24 -4.51 6.90
N GLN A 174 17.54 -3.83 5.79
CA GLN A 174 16.65 -3.77 4.63
C GLN A 174 17.15 -4.71 3.53
N SER A 175 16.31 -5.66 3.13
CA SER A 175 16.47 -6.38 1.87
C SER A 175 15.65 -5.66 0.80
N SER A 176 16.20 -5.49 -0.40
CA SER A 176 15.47 -4.88 -1.53
C SER A 176 14.15 -5.62 -1.84
N SER A 177 14.07 -6.91 -1.51
CA SER A 177 12.90 -7.75 -1.71
C SER A 177 11.73 -7.49 -0.75
N THR A 178 11.98 -6.84 0.40
CA THR A 178 10.95 -6.51 1.40
C THR A 178 10.61 -5.01 1.45
N ALA A 179 11.21 -4.22 0.56
CA ALA A 179 11.08 -2.76 0.51
C ALA A 179 9.63 -2.26 0.47
N ASN A 180 8.72 -3.03 -0.12
CA ASN A 180 7.30 -2.70 -0.28
C ASN A 180 6.44 -3.00 0.98
N LEU A 181 7.02 -3.59 2.03
CA LEU A 181 6.35 -3.88 3.31
C LEU A 181 6.66 -2.83 4.39
N PHE A 182 7.32 -1.73 4.02
CA PHE A 182 7.80 -0.73 4.97
C PHE A 182 7.01 0.57 4.84
N MET A 183 6.45 1.04 5.97
CA MET A 183 5.68 2.28 6.05
C MET A 183 6.51 3.54 5.71
N ASN A 184 7.82 3.50 5.98
CA ASN A 184 8.75 4.60 5.70
C ASN A 184 9.84 4.13 4.71
N ASN A 185 9.77 4.59 3.47
CA ASN A 185 10.79 4.34 2.45
C ASN A 185 11.77 5.54 2.39
N PRO A 186 13.03 5.42 2.87
CA PRO A 186 13.98 6.55 2.92
C PRO A 186 14.72 6.80 1.60
N LEU A 187 14.43 6.07 0.53
CA LEU A 187 15.16 6.19 -0.73
C LEU A 187 14.68 7.42 -1.55
N LYS A 188 15.24 8.58 -1.17
CA LYS A 188 15.35 9.89 -1.86
C LYS A 188 14.14 10.85 -1.79
N PRO A 189 14.30 12.07 -1.22
CA PRO A 189 13.31 13.13 -1.31
C PRO A 189 13.49 13.89 -2.63
N GLY A 190 12.51 13.78 -3.54
CA GLY A 190 12.50 14.52 -4.80
C GLY A 190 11.07 14.70 -5.30
N PHE A 191 10.83 15.63 -6.22
CA PHE A 191 9.50 15.87 -6.81
C PHE A 191 8.88 14.58 -7.40
N PHE A 192 9.71 13.65 -7.86
CA PHE A 192 9.31 12.32 -8.31
C PHE A 192 9.04 11.30 -7.18
N SER A 193 9.56 11.49 -5.96
CA SER A 193 9.27 10.56 -4.84
C SER A 193 7.80 10.61 -4.41
N LYS A 194 7.16 11.79 -4.47
CA LYS A 194 5.69 11.94 -4.28
C LYS A 194 4.85 11.15 -5.31
N LEU A 195 5.41 10.92 -6.50
CA LEU A 195 4.75 10.13 -7.54
C LEU A 195 4.95 8.63 -7.33
N PHE A 196 6.04 8.19 -6.68
CA PHE A 196 6.37 6.77 -6.46
C PHE A 196 6.24 6.29 -5.01
N SER A 197 5.82 7.14 -4.06
CA SER A 197 5.40 6.69 -2.74
C SER A 197 4.12 5.88 -2.87
N THR A 198 4.17 4.61 -2.46
CA THR A 198 3.00 3.71 -2.40
C THR A 198 1.96 4.18 -1.39
N HIS A 199 2.37 4.97 -0.39
CA HIS A 199 1.52 5.59 0.63
C HIS A 199 1.31 7.09 0.34
N PRO A 200 0.09 7.63 0.50
CA PRO A 200 -0.16 9.06 0.58
C PRO A 200 0.66 9.74 1.68
N PRO A 201 0.93 11.06 1.58
CA PRO A 201 1.59 11.79 2.65
C PRO A 201 0.88 11.61 4.00
N ILE A 202 1.64 11.36 5.06
CA ILE A 202 1.11 11.16 6.42
C ILE A 202 0.25 12.37 6.86
N ASP A 203 0.67 13.58 6.53
CA ASP A 203 -0.05 14.81 6.86
C ASP A 203 -1.47 14.86 6.23
N ASP A 204 -1.60 14.38 4.99
CA ASP A 204 -2.90 14.32 4.30
C ASP A 204 -3.83 13.30 4.97
N ARG A 205 -3.27 12.17 5.42
CA ARG A 205 -4.02 11.13 6.15
C ARG A 205 -4.50 11.65 7.50
N ILE A 206 -3.62 12.28 8.29
CA ILE A 206 -3.97 12.88 9.59
C ILE A 206 -5.06 13.94 9.42
N SER A 207 -4.91 14.84 8.44
CA SER A 207 -5.91 15.88 8.15
C SER A 207 -7.27 15.28 7.77
N ARG A 208 -7.29 14.24 6.94
CA ARG A 208 -8.52 13.52 6.58
C ARG A 208 -9.16 12.82 7.79
N LEU A 209 -8.37 12.16 8.63
CA LEU A 209 -8.87 11.49 9.83
C LEU A 209 -9.53 12.50 10.77
N ARG A 210 -8.83 13.59 11.13
CA ARG A 210 -9.38 14.61 12.04
C ARG A 210 -10.56 15.37 11.45
N SER A 211 -10.59 15.62 10.14
CA SER A 211 -11.74 16.26 9.48
C SER A 211 -12.96 15.33 9.32
N ASN A 212 -12.76 14.01 9.33
CA ASN A 212 -13.86 13.05 9.36
C ASN A 212 -14.39 12.84 10.78
N ALA A 213 -13.52 12.90 11.80
CA ALA A 213 -13.92 12.82 13.21
C ALA A 213 -14.91 13.92 13.61
N THR A 214 -14.79 15.13 13.03
CA THR A 214 -15.72 16.24 13.29
C THR A 214 -17.08 16.11 12.61
N LYS A 215 -17.26 15.12 11.72
CA LYS A 215 -18.50 14.89 10.96
C LYS A 215 -19.29 13.67 11.42
N MET A 216 -18.73 12.86 12.32
CA MET A 216 -19.35 11.69 12.94
C MET A 216 -19.96 12.06 14.28
#